data_AF-A0A8T4H4Q6-F1
#
_entry.id   AF-A0A8T4H4Q6-F1
#
_cell.length_a   1.000
_cell.length_b   1.000
_cell.length_c   1.000
_cell.angle_alpha   90.00
_cell.angle_beta   90.00
_cell.angle_gamma   90.00
#
_symmetry.space_group_name_H-M   'P 1'
#
loop_
_entity.id
_entity.type
_entity.pdbx_description
1 polymer ?
#
loop_
_entity_poly.entity_id
_entity_poly.type
_entity_poly.pdbx_seq_one_letter_code
_entity_poly.pdbx_strand_id
1 'polypeptide(L)'
;MLILRKYIALVGLVMSFVLILTPMLKVPLKGNWNLYQTDVLLCSITYALIGGLVLLYFIRSLAAFRIMSFVYGGWFVLALVAVYFKINNYFGFALVDGLLARTITLRWGWIVFGLSALLLIVSTKRVREV
;
A
#
# COMPACT_ATOMS: atom_id res chain seq x y z
N MET A 1 14.59 5.94 -24.12
CA MET A 1 15.12 5.03 -23.05
C MET A 1 14.41 5.17 -21.67
N LEU A 2 14.33 4.13 -20.82
CA LEU A 2 13.89 4.23 -19.40
C LEU A 2 15.10 4.35 -18.46
N ILE A 3 15.01 5.22 -17.45
CA ILE A 3 16.04 5.39 -16.40
C ILE A 3 15.41 5.18 -15.02
N LEU A 4 16.14 4.51 -14.13
CA LEU A 4 15.77 4.27 -12.74
C LEU A 4 16.61 5.13 -11.79
N ARG A 5 15.95 5.97 -10.99
CA ARG A 5 16.54 6.72 -9.88
C ARG A 5 16.68 5.78 -8.68
N LYS A 6 17.80 5.06 -8.63
CA LYS A 6 18.08 3.98 -7.66
C LYS A 6 17.78 4.36 -6.21
N TYR A 7 18.23 5.53 -5.76
CA TYR A 7 18.00 5.99 -4.38
C TYR A 7 16.51 6.16 -4.06
N ILE A 8 15.73 6.75 -4.97
CA ILE A 8 14.28 6.93 -4.77
C ILE A 8 13.57 5.57 -4.76
N ALA A 9 13.95 4.67 -5.67
CA ALA A 9 13.39 3.32 -5.70
C ALA A 9 13.68 2.55 -4.40
N LEU A 10 14.91 2.61 -3.90
CA LEU A 10 15.31 1.97 -2.64
C LEU A 10 14.55 2.55 -1.44
N VAL A 11 14.42 3.88 -1.34
CA VAL A 11 13.65 4.51 -0.25
C VAL A 11 12.18 4.08 -0.32
N GLY A 12 11.58 4.04 -1.52
CA GLY A 12 10.22 3.55 -1.72
C GLY A 12 10.05 2.07 -1.32
N LEU A 13 11.01 1.22 -1.67
CA LEU A 13 11.01 -0.20 -1.27
C LEU A 13 11.13 -0.35 0.25
N VAL A 14 12.08 0.34 0.89
CA VAL A 14 12.28 0.29 2.34
C VAL A 14 11.03 0.79 3.08
N MET A 15 10.44 1.91 2.67
CA MET A 15 9.18 2.39 3.25
C MET A 15 8.05 1.36 3.12
N SER A 16 8.00 0.65 2.00
CA SER A 16 6.98 -0.39 1.77
C SER A 16 7.12 -1.56 2.75
N PHE A 17 8.33 -1.93 3.18
CA PHE A 17 8.54 -2.95 4.21
C PHE A 17 8.12 -2.50 5.61
N VAL A 18 8.26 -1.20 5.91
CA VAL A 18 7.89 -0.64 7.22
C VAL A 18 6.38 -0.72 7.47
N LEU A 19 5.56 -0.96 6.44
CA LEU A 19 4.10 -1.09 6.56
C LEU A 19 3.65 -2.14 7.59
N ILE A 20 4.46 -3.18 7.86
CA ILE A 20 4.13 -4.22 8.87
C ILE A 20 4.09 -3.66 10.29
N LEU A 21 4.86 -2.59 10.53
CA LEU A 21 5.02 -1.95 11.83
C LEU A 21 4.07 -0.76 12.00
N THR A 22 3.54 -0.23 10.90
CA THR A 22 2.72 0.99 10.95
C THR A 22 1.25 0.66 11.27
N PRO A 23 0.60 1.48 12.12
CA PRO A 23 -0.82 1.32 12.40
C PRO A 23 -1.65 1.81 11.21
N MET A 24 -2.48 0.93 10.67
CA MET A 24 -3.45 1.20 9.60
C MET A 24 -4.80 1.62 10.16
N LEU A 25 -5.21 1.02 11.27
CA LEU A 25 -6.50 1.27 11.92
C LEU A 25 -6.34 1.48 13.42
N LYS A 26 -7.28 2.19 14.03
CA LYS A 26 -7.51 2.18 15.48
C LYS A 26 -8.83 1.48 15.74
N VAL A 27 -8.79 0.39 16.49
CA VAL A 27 -9.98 -0.31 16.99
C VAL A 27 -10.12 0.02 18.48
N PRO A 28 -11.27 0.49 18.97
CA PRO A 28 -11.40 0.96 20.35
C PRO A 28 -11.01 -0.06 21.42
N LEU A 29 -11.38 -1.32 21.22
CA LEU A 29 -11.17 -2.39 22.21
C LEU A 29 -9.77 -3.02 22.15
N LYS A 30 -9.12 -2.98 20.98
CA LYS A 30 -7.82 -3.65 20.77
C LYS A 30 -6.66 -2.70 20.49
N GLY A 31 -6.91 -1.41 20.29
CA GLY A 31 -5.89 -0.41 20.00
C GLY A 31 -5.52 -0.32 18.52
N ASN A 32 -4.26 -0.01 18.26
CA ASN A 32 -3.76 0.20 16.89
C ASN A 32 -3.53 -1.13 16.19
N TRP A 33 -4.08 -1.29 14.98
CA TRP A 33 -3.91 -2.47 14.15
C TRP A 33 -3.01 -2.16 12.97
N ASN A 34 -2.07 -3.05 12.67
CA ASN A 34 -1.28 -3.00 11.44
C ASN A 34 -2.03 -3.65 10.26
N LEU A 35 -1.38 -3.71 9.10
CA LEU A 35 -1.98 -4.26 7.88
C LEU A 35 -2.42 -5.72 8.02
N TYR A 36 -1.60 -6.55 8.69
CA TYR A 36 -1.89 -7.96 8.93
C TYR A 36 -3.13 -8.16 9.79
N GLN A 37 -3.25 -7.40 10.88
CA GLN A 37 -4.39 -7.47 11.78
C GLN A 37 -5.68 -6.94 11.14
N THR A 38 -5.54 -5.97 10.21
CA THR A 38 -6.68 -5.39 9.48
C THR A 38 -7.38 -6.42 8.60
N ASP A 39 -6.60 -7.09 7.74
CA ASP A 39 -7.12 -8.12 6.84
C ASP A 39 -5.94 -8.93 6.26
N VAL A 40 -5.94 -10.25 6.49
CA VAL A 40 -4.85 -11.14 6.09
C VAL A 40 -4.70 -11.20 4.57
N LEU A 41 -5.79 -11.11 3.81
CA LEU A 41 -5.77 -11.18 2.36
C LEU A 41 -5.23 -9.88 1.78
N LEU A 42 -5.68 -8.74 2.31
CA LEU A 42 -5.14 -7.42 1.95
C LEU A 42 -3.63 -7.33 2.25
N CYS A 43 -3.22 -7.84 3.42
CA CYS A 43 -1.81 -7.92 3.81
C CYS A 43 -1.01 -8.79 2.83
N SER A 44 -1.48 -10.00 2.54
CA SER A 44 -0.81 -10.96 1.66
C SER A 44 -0.60 -10.41 0.25
N ILE A 45 -1.63 -9.81 -0.36
CA ILE A 45 -1.52 -9.21 -1.69
C ILE A 45 -0.52 -8.05 -1.67
N THR A 46 -0.56 -7.21 -0.65
CA THR A 46 0.36 -6.07 -0.52
C THR A 46 1.82 -6.54 -0.49
N TYR A 47 2.13 -7.56 0.31
CA TYR A 47 3.50 -8.11 0.37
C TYR A 47 3.90 -8.90 -0.87
N ALA A 48 2.96 -9.55 -1.55
CA ALA A 48 3.23 -10.17 -2.84
C ALA A 48 3.65 -9.12 -3.89
N LEU A 49 2.97 -7.97 -3.93
CA LEU A 49 3.34 -6.87 -4.83
C LEU A 49 4.70 -6.27 -4.48
N ILE A 50 4.99 -6.08 -3.19
CA ILE A 50 6.29 -5.59 -2.71
C ILE A 50 7.40 -6.59 -3.07
N GLY A 51 7.21 -7.89 -2.84
CA GLY A 51 8.15 -8.93 -3.22
C GLY A 51 8.42 -8.95 -4.73
N GLY A 52 7.38 -8.77 -5.54
CA GLY A 52 7.51 -8.62 -6.99
C GLY A 52 8.34 -7.37 -7.38
N LEU A 53 8.08 -6.22 -6.77
CA LEU A 53 8.86 -5.01 -6.98
C LEU A 53 10.34 -5.18 -6.62
N VAL A 54 10.63 -5.83 -5.49
CA VAL A 54 11.99 -6.14 -5.06
C VAL A 54 12.69 -7.02 -6.09
N LEU A 55 12.04 -8.10 -6.53
CA LEU A 55 12.59 -8.99 -7.54
C LEU A 55 12.89 -8.24 -8.85
N LEU A 56 11.92 -7.46 -9.34
CA LEU A 56 12.05 -6.67 -10.57
C LEU A 56 13.18 -5.63 -10.49
N TYR A 57 13.39 -5.05 -9.31
CA TYR A 57 14.51 -4.15 -9.05
C TYR A 57 15.86 -4.88 -9.18
N PHE A 58 16.00 -6.06 -8.59
CA PHE A 58 17.25 -6.84 -8.62
C PHE A 58 17.58 -7.40 -10.00
N ILE A 59 16.59 -7.92 -10.74
CA ILE A 59 16.80 -8.40 -12.13
C ILE A 59 16.93 -7.26 -13.15
N ARG A 60 16.86 -6.00 -12.70
CA ARG A 60 17.00 -4.78 -13.52
C ARG A 60 15.98 -4.66 -14.65
N SER A 61 14.79 -5.26 -14.49
CA SER A 61 13.72 -5.17 -15.49
C SER A 61 12.96 -3.86 -15.34
N LEU A 62 13.49 -2.77 -15.92
CA LEU A 62 13.00 -1.40 -15.71
C LEU A 62 11.56 -1.19 -16.18
N ALA A 63 11.17 -1.80 -17.30
CA ALA A 63 9.83 -1.69 -17.85
C ALA A 63 8.80 -2.36 -16.93
N ALA A 64 9.07 -3.59 -16.51
CA ALA A 64 8.20 -4.33 -15.59
C ALA A 64 8.16 -3.68 -14.21
N PHE A 65 9.31 -3.23 -13.67
CA PHE A 65 9.36 -2.52 -12.40
C PHE A 65 8.48 -1.26 -12.41
N ARG A 66 8.51 -0.49 -13.52
CA ARG A 66 7.64 0.67 -13.69
C ARG A 66 6.17 0.27 -13.67
N ILE A 67 5.77 -0.71 -14.48
CA ILE A 67 4.37 -1.17 -14.54
C ILE A 67 3.91 -1.63 -13.15
N MET A 68 4.73 -2.45 -12.48
CA MET A 68 4.45 -2.95 -11.14
C MET A 68 4.34 -1.83 -10.10
N SER A 69 5.10 -0.73 -10.25
CA SER A 69 5.00 0.44 -9.38
C SER A 69 3.63 1.12 -9.52
N PHE A 70 3.11 1.22 -10.76
CA PHE A 70 1.74 1.71 -10.99
C PHE A 70 0.68 0.74 -10.47
N VAL A 71 0.87 -0.57 -10.63
CA VAL A 71 -0.04 -1.59 -10.07
C VAL A 71 -0.06 -1.49 -8.54
N TYR A 72 1.09 -1.33 -7.89
CA TYR A 72 1.19 -1.14 -6.44
C TYR A 72 0.51 0.15 -5.97
N GLY A 73 0.68 1.26 -6.70
CA GLY A 73 -0.04 2.51 -6.40
C GLY A 73 -1.55 2.42 -6.64
N GLY A 74 -1.98 1.72 -7.69
CA GLY A 74 -3.40 1.42 -7.90
C GLY A 74 -3.97 0.55 -6.78
N TRP A 75 -3.22 -0.45 -6.36
CA TRP A 75 -3.56 -1.31 -5.22
C TRP A 75 -3.69 -0.52 -3.92
N PHE A 76 -2.82 0.46 -3.65
CA PHE A 76 -2.98 1.37 -2.51
C PHE A 76 -4.35 2.05 -2.50
N VAL A 77 -4.77 2.62 -3.64
CA VAL A 77 -6.07 3.29 -3.75
C VAL A 77 -7.21 2.31 -3.52
N LEU A 78 -7.16 1.13 -4.17
CA LEU A 78 -8.16 0.08 -4.00
C LEU A 78 -8.25 -0.40 -2.54
N ALA A 79 -7.12 -0.64 -1.90
CA ALA A 79 -7.03 -1.07 -0.51
C ALA A 79 -7.63 -0.03 0.45
N LEU A 80 -7.28 1.25 0.26
CA LEU A 80 -7.80 2.35 1.08
C LEU A 80 -9.31 2.47 0.93
N VAL A 81 -9.83 2.42 -0.30
CA VAL A 81 -11.26 2.49 -0.60
C VAL A 81 -12.00 1.27 -0.04
N ALA A 82 -11.46 0.06 -0.21
CA ALA A 82 -12.06 -1.16 0.32
C ALA A 82 -12.15 -1.12 1.85
N VAL A 83 -11.06 -0.72 2.54
CA VAL A 83 -11.08 -0.58 3.99
C VAL A 83 -12.02 0.53 4.43
N TYR A 84 -12.05 1.67 3.72
CA TYR A 84 -12.98 2.76 4.01
C TYR A 84 -14.45 2.30 3.93
N PHE A 85 -14.84 1.58 2.88
CA PHE A 85 -16.20 1.06 2.77
C PHE A 85 -16.51 -0.01 3.84
N LYS A 86 -15.52 -0.86 4.17
CA LYS A 86 -15.65 -1.87 5.22
C LYS A 86 -15.89 -1.25 6.59
N ILE A 87 -15.10 -0.24 6.98
CA ILE A 87 -15.25 0.43 8.29
C ILE A 87 -16.49 1.31 8.37
N ASN A 88 -17.09 1.73 7.25
CA ASN A 88 -18.33 2.51 7.26
C ASN A 88 -19.59 1.64 7.07
N ASN A 89 -19.46 0.31 7.14
CA ASN A 89 -20.54 -0.66 7.02
C ASN A 89 -21.40 -0.54 5.74
N TYR A 90 -20.77 -0.22 4.61
CA TYR A 90 -21.46 -0.19 3.31
C TYR A 90 -21.83 -1.58 2.78
N PHE A 91 -21.37 -2.66 3.43
CA PHE A 91 -21.62 -4.05 3.03
C PHE A 91 -22.67 -4.79 3.88
N GLY A 92 -23.33 -4.11 4.83
CA GLY A 92 -24.70 -4.46 5.24
C GLY A 92 -24.90 -5.61 6.25
N PHE A 93 -24.09 -5.73 7.31
CA PHE A 93 -24.50 -6.55 8.47
C PHE A 93 -25.04 -5.66 9.61
N ALA A 94 -26.22 -6.03 10.09
CA ALA A 94 -27.18 -5.14 10.73
C ALA A 94 -26.92 -4.94 12.24
N LEU A 95 -27.04 -3.69 12.68
CA LEU A 95 -27.08 -3.21 14.07
C LEU A 95 -25.77 -3.23 14.88
N VAL A 96 -25.08 -4.37 15.07
CA VAL A 96 -23.87 -4.42 15.92
C VAL A 96 -22.64 -3.87 15.19
N ASP A 97 -22.49 -4.24 13.91
CA ASP A 97 -21.40 -3.74 13.07
C ASP A 97 -21.52 -2.24 12.81
N GLY A 98 -22.73 -1.66 12.78
CA GLY A 98 -22.94 -0.23 12.57
C GLY A 98 -22.41 0.66 13.71
N LEU A 99 -22.51 0.19 14.96
CA LEU A 99 -22.00 0.90 16.15
C LEU A 99 -20.48 0.81 16.24
N LEU A 100 -19.89 -0.34 15.92
CA LEU A 100 -18.43 -0.54 15.92
C LEU A 100 -17.76 0.10 14.69
N ALA A 101 -18.39 0.03 13.52
CA ALA A 101 -17.94 0.65 12.27
C ALA A 101 -17.54 2.12 12.45
N ARG A 102 -18.42 2.92 13.07
CA ARG A 102 -18.18 4.35 13.30
C ARG A 102 -17.05 4.68 14.27
N THR A 103 -16.56 3.69 15.00
CA THR A 103 -15.50 3.86 16.01
C THR A 103 -14.12 3.45 15.49
N ILE A 104 -14.05 2.79 14.33
CA ILE A 104 -12.79 2.40 13.70
C ILE A 104 -12.30 3.57 12.85
N THR A 105 -11.11 4.09 13.16
CA THR A 105 -10.53 5.25 12.45
C THR A 105 -9.29 4.84 11.67
N LEU A 106 -9.14 5.36 10.45
CA LEU A 106 -7.90 5.26 9.68
C LEU A 106 -6.74 5.92 10.44
N ARG A 107 -5.54 5.34 10.32
CA ARG A 107 -4.31 5.82 10.95
C ARG A 107 -3.24 6.15 9.91
N TRP A 108 -2.13 6.71 10.37
CA TRP A 108 -1.07 7.26 9.52
C TRP A 108 -0.31 6.21 8.68
N GLY A 109 -0.48 4.90 8.93
CA GLY A 109 0.11 3.86 8.07
C GLY A 109 -0.32 3.96 6.61
N TRP A 110 -1.53 4.46 6.34
CA TRP A 110 -1.99 4.74 4.97
C TRP A 110 -1.17 5.84 4.28
N ILE A 111 -0.67 6.81 5.03
CA ILE A 111 0.22 7.86 4.51
C ILE A 111 1.56 7.24 4.12
N VAL A 112 2.09 6.31 4.93
CA VAL A 112 3.33 5.59 4.60
C VAL A 112 3.17 4.75 3.33
N PHE A 113 2.03 4.07 3.17
CA PHE A 113 1.73 3.29 1.98
C PHE A 113 1.61 4.21 0.75
N GLY A 114 0.85 5.30 0.85
CA GLY A 114 0.73 6.26 -0.23
C GLY A 114 2.08 6.86 -0.64
N LEU A 115 2.92 7.23 0.33
CA LEU A 115 4.23 7.81 0.08
C LEU A 115 5.20 6.79 -0.53
N SER A 116 5.19 5.54 -0.06
CA SER A 116 6.03 4.48 -0.63
C SER A 116 5.65 4.21 -2.09
N ALA A 117 4.35 4.14 -2.39
CA ALA A 117 3.84 3.96 -3.75
C ALA A 117 4.21 5.13 -4.66
N LEU A 118 4.06 6.36 -4.18
CA LEU A 118 4.45 7.56 -4.93
C LEU A 118 5.94 7.54 -5.27
N LEU A 119 6.81 7.26 -4.30
CA LEU A 119 8.26 7.18 -4.51
C LEU A 119 8.61 6.13 -5.58
N LEU A 120 7.99 4.96 -5.51
CA LEU A 120 8.21 3.89 -6.50
C LEU A 120 7.77 4.33 -7.90
N ILE A 121 6.61 4.97 -8.04
CA ILE A 121 6.11 5.50 -9.32
C ILE A 121 7.08 6.53 -9.91
N VAL A 122 7.50 7.53 -9.12
CA VAL A 122 8.38 8.60 -9.60
C VAL A 122 9.84 8.18 -9.76
N SER A 123 10.22 6.99 -9.26
CA SER A 123 11.58 6.49 -9.37
C SER A 123 11.98 6.17 -10.82
N THR A 124 11.03 5.97 -11.74
CA THR A 124 11.30 5.69 -13.15
C THR A 124 10.99 6.88 -14.05
N LYS A 125 11.91 7.23 -14.95
CA LYS A 125 11.76 8.33 -15.92
C LYS A 125 11.88 7.80 -17.34
N ARG A 126 10.98 8.23 -18.24
CA ARG A 126 11.21 8.10 -19.69
C ARG A 126 12.08 9.27 -20.14
N VAL A 127 13.22 8.97 -20.73
CA VAL A 127 13.98 9.93 -21.51
C VAL A 127 13.49 9.86 -22.94
N ARG A 128 12.97 10.98 -23.44
CA ARG A 128 12.67 11.19 -24.86
C ARG A 128 14.02 11.47 -25.52
N GLU A 129 14.41 10.64 -26.47
CA GLU A 129 15.51 10.96 -27.37
C GLU A 129 15.01 12.10 -28.28
N VAL A 130 15.79 13.18 -28.33
CA VAL A 130 15.57 14.34 -29.20
C VAL A 130 16.30 14.09 -30.50
#